data_AF-A0A8T4F5J7-F1
#
_entry.id   AF-A0A8T4F5J7-F1
#
_cell.length_a   1.000
_cell.length_b   1.000
_cell.length_c   1.000
_cell.angle_alpha   90.00
_cell.angle_beta   90.00
_cell.angle_gamma   90.00
#
_symmetry.space_group_name_H-M   'P 1'
#
loop_
_entity.id
_entity.type
_entity.pdbx_description
1 polymer ?
#
loop_
_entity_poly.entity_id
_entity_poly.type
_entity_poly.pdbx_seq_one_letter_code
_entity_poly.pdbx_strand_id
1 'polypeptide(L)'
;MLSPVQPRKLAKVPFVEMAEGRLQGVVSSGSDIERVYVSSITARTHGYNCSTNNNRPCGGLRGAPCKHLRSLVDEAVLQYGLERVARYLRVEGDSAASLVGNLSGGHESIPAAVVFSRFLRHLAYLELPGTCEPVAEMHWFPSLGAVS
;
A
#
# COMPACT_ATOMS: atom_id res chain seq x y z
N MET A 1 -10.49 -20.75 9.66
CA MET A 1 -9.90 -20.91 8.32
C MET A 1 -9.30 -19.58 7.90
N LEU A 2 -8.12 -19.58 7.26
CA LEU A 2 -7.60 -18.38 6.61
C LEU A 2 -8.30 -18.21 5.26
N SER A 3 -8.81 -17.03 4.96
CA SER A 3 -9.36 -16.74 3.63
C SER A 3 -8.26 -16.82 2.57
N PRO A 4 -8.53 -17.38 1.37
CA PRO A 4 -7.56 -17.39 0.28
C PRO A 4 -7.07 -15.97 -0.05
N VAL A 5 -5.76 -15.83 -0.29
CA VAL A 5 -5.18 -14.56 -0.73
C VAL A 5 -5.78 -14.18 -2.09
N GLN A 6 -6.46 -13.04 -2.14
CA GLN A 6 -7.00 -12.48 -3.39
C GLN A 6 -5.85 -12.20 -4.38
N PRO A 7 -5.98 -12.52 -5.68
CA PRO A 7 -4.96 -12.23 -6.67
C PRO A 7 -4.68 -10.71 -6.76
N ARG A 8 -3.46 -10.31 -6.40
CA ARG A 8 -3.01 -8.90 -6.32
C ARG A 8 -2.96 -8.24 -7.70
N LYS A 9 -3.34 -6.95 -7.78
CA LYS A 9 -3.22 -6.16 -9.02
C LYS A 9 -1.81 -5.56 -9.15
N LEU A 10 -0.79 -6.40 -9.13
CA LEU A 10 0.64 -6.02 -9.13
C LEU A 10 1.02 -5.03 -10.24
N ALA A 11 0.45 -5.19 -11.44
CA ALA A 11 0.69 -4.27 -12.57
C ALA A 11 0.11 -2.85 -12.35
N LYS A 12 -0.84 -2.68 -11.43
CA LYS A 12 -1.47 -1.39 -11.10
C LYS A 12 -0.91 -0.78 -9.81
N VAL A 13 -0.76 -1.58 -8.77
CA VAL A 13 -0.22 -1.18 -7.46
C VAL A 13 0.82 -2.21 -7.02
N PRO A 14 2.07 -2.12 -7.51
CA PRO A 14 3.12 -3.08 -7.15
C PRO A 14 3.44 -3.10 -5.65
N PHE A 15 3.27 -1.98 -4.95
CA PHE A 15 3.61 -1.86 -3.53
C PHE A 15 2.62 -1.00 -2.75
N VAL A 16 2.24 -1.48 -1.57
CA VAL A 16 1.45 -0.78 -0.56
C VAL A 16 1.92 -1.24 0.81
N GLU A 17 2.01 -0.32 1.77
CA GLU A 17 2.29 -0.61 3.17
C GLU A 17 1.54 0.35 4.11
N MET A 18 1.22 -0.12 5.32
CA MET A 18 0.81 0.71 6.44
C MET A 18 1.97 0.75 7.45
N ALA A 19 2.83 1.75 7.33
CA ALA A 19 4.03 1.93 8.13
C ALA A 19 4.24 3.40 8.52
N GLU A 20 4.94 3.64 9.64
CA GLU A 20 5.40 4.98 10.05
C GLU A 20 4.27 6.04 10.11
N GLY A 21 3.05 5.61 10.47
CA GLY A 21 1.88 6.49 10.56
C GLY A 21 1.29 6.91 9.21
N ARG A 22 1.73 6.30 8.10
CA ARG A 22 1.22 6.55 6.74
C ARG A 22 0.70 5.28 6.09
N LEU A 23 -0.34 5.40 5.28
CA LEU A 23 -0.66 4.43 4.24
C LEU A 23 0.08 4.92 2.99
N GLN A 24 1.05 4.16 2.49
CA GLN A 24 1.94 4.60 1.43
C GLN A 24 2.23 3.49 0.44
N GLY A 25 2.63 3.84 -0.78
CA GLY A 25 2.91 2.85 -1.80
C GLY A 25 3.31 3.42 -3.16
N VAL A 26 3.44 2.52 -4.11
CA VAL A 26 3.82 2.80 -5.50
C VAL A 26 2.70 2.31 -6.42
N VAL A 27 2.25 3.19 -7.31
CA VAL A 27 1.15 2.97 -8.26
C VAL A 27 1.68 3.22 -9.67
N SER A 28 1.39 2.34 -10.63
CA SER A 28 1.89 2.51 -12.00
C SER A 28 1.21 3.69 -12.72
N SER A 29 1.91 4.33 -13.66
CA SER A 29 1.32 5.42 -14.46
C SER A 29 0.21 4.94 -15.41
N GLY A 30 0.18 3.65 -15.74
CA GLY A 30 -0.75 3.02 -16.70
C GLY A 30 -0.55 3.41 -18.18
N SER A 31 0.20 4.48 -18.45
CA SER A 31 0.52 4.99 -19.79
C SER A 31 2.01 4.90 -20.14
N ASP A 32 2.83 4.45 -19.20
CA ASP A 32 4.29 4.41 -19.25
C ASP A 32 4.71 3.40 -18.17
N ILE A 33 5.58 2.45 -18.54
CA ILE A 33 6.00 1.34 -17.68
C ILE A 33 7.15 1.75 -16.75
N GLU A 34 7.96 2.72 -17.14
CA GLU A 34 9.10 3.23 -16.35
C GLU A 34 8.63 4.29 -15.33
N ARG A 35 7.51 4.96 -15.60
CA ARG A 35 6.93 5.96 -14.70
C ARG A 35 5.99 5.32 -13.67
N VAL A 36 6.35 5.49 -12.41
CA VAL A 36 5.50 5.19 -11.25
C VAL A 36 5.20 6.44 -10.43
N TYR A 37 4.04 6.43 -9.76
CA TYR A 37 3.62 7.42 -8.79
C TYR A 37 3.81 6.88 -7.37
N VAL A 38 4.54 7.62 -6.56
CA VAL A 38 4.63 7.42 -5.12
C VAL A 38 3.47 8.17 -4.48
N SER A 39 2.59 7.42 -3.81
CA SER A 39 1.38 7.95 -3.17
C SER A 39 1.39 7.69 -1.66
N SER A 40 0.86 8.60 -0.87
CA SER A 40 0.74 8.42 0.58
C SER A 40 -0.39 9.22 1.21
N ILE A 41 -0.94 8.70 2.30
CA ILE A 41 -1.91 9.35 3.19
C ILE A 41 -1.39 9.24 4.63
N THR A 42 -1.20 10.36 5.30
CA THR A 42 -0.87 10.46 6.73
C THR A 42 -2.10 10.11 7.56
N ALA A 43 -1.96 9.14 8.49
CA ALA A 43 -3.05 8.76 9.39
C ALA A 43 -3.39 9.91 10.35
N ARG A 44 -4.66 9.99 10.80
CA ARG A 44 -5.25 11.05 11.64
C ARG A 44 -5.36 12.43 10.99
N THR A 45 -4.28 12.95 10.37
CA THR A 45 -4.33 14.27 9.69
C THR A 45 -4.94 14.18 8.29
N HIS A 46 -4.94 12.97 7.71
CA HIS A 46 -5.41 12.67 6.35
C HIS A 46 -4.69 13.48 5.26
N GLY A 47 -3.53 14.06 5.59
CA GLY A 47 -2.69 14.77 4.65
C GLY A 47 -2.16 13.81 3.58
N TYR A 48 -2.24 14.19 2.31
CA TYR A 48 -1.95 13.29 1.20
C TYR A 48 -0.95 13.86 0.20
N ASN A 49 -0.09 12.98 -0.31
CA ASN A 49 0.84 13.27 -1.41
C ASN A 49 0.68 12.26 -2.54
N CYS A 50 0.94 12.70 -3.76
CA CYS A 50 1.13 11.87 -4.94
C CYS A 50 2.08 12.57 -5.92
N SER A 51 3.29 12.07 -6.06
CA SER A 51 4.28 12.55 -7.05
C SER A 51 4.84 11.38 -7.85
N THR A 52 5.52 11.65 -8.96
CA THR A 52 6.33 10.64 -9.63
C THR A 52 7.55 10.28 -8.78
N ASN A 53 8.21 9.17 -9.10
CA ASN A 53 9.51 8.78 -8.52
C ASN A 53 10.59 9.90 -8.57
N ASN A 54 10.54 10.80 -9.56
CA ASN A 54 11.40 12.00 -9.65
C ASN A 54 10.78 13.29 -9.06
N ASN A 55 9.89 13.16 -8.07
CA ASN A 55 9.26 14.25 -7.31
C ASN A 55 8.42 15.25 -8.12
N ARG A 56 8.02 14.97 -9.38
CA ARG A 56 7.06 15.83 -10.10
C ARG A 56 5.65 15.61 -9.52
N PRO A 57 4.93 16.66 -9.09
CA PRO A 57 3.60 16.49 -8.49
C PRO A 57 2.61 15.90 -9.50
N CYS A 58 1.69 15.06 -9.05
CA CYS A 58 0.65 14.51 -9.90
C CYS A 58 -0.36 15.60 -10.29
N GLY A 59 -0.54 15.86 -11.59
CA GLY A 59 -1.48 16.88 -12.10
C GLY A 59 -2.97 16.64 -11.75
N GLY A 60 -3.29 15.47 -11.18
CA GLY A 60 -4.60 15.15 -10.60
C GLY A 60 -4.77 15.53 -9.12
N LEU A 61 -3.73 16.03 -8.45
CA LEU A 61 -3.84 16.64 -7.12
C LEU A 61 -4.36 18.08 -7.27
N ARG A 62 -5.68 18.24 -7.26
CA ARG A 62 -6.36 19.54 -7.36
C ARG A 62 -7.33 19.72 -6.20
N GLY A 63 -6.80 19.82 -4.98
CA GLY A 63 -7.60 19.97 -3.75
C GLY A 63 -8.37 18.71 -3.33
N ALA A 64 -8.20 17.57 -4.00
CA ALA A 64 -8.84 16.31 -3.66
C ALA A 64 -7.92 15.09 -3.94
N PRO A 65 -8.16 13.93 -3.31
CA PRO A 65 -7.43 12.69 -3.59
C PRO A 65 -7.55 12.23 -5.05
N CYS A 66 -6.39 12.12 -5.72
CA CYS A 66 -6.27 11.74 -7.12
C CYS A 66 -6.54 10.23 -7.35
N LYS A 67 -6.60 9.80 -8.63
CA LYS A 67 -6.83 8.39 -9.00
C LYS A 67 -5.79 7.40 -8.45
N HIS A 68 -4.56 7.85 -8.19
CA HIS A 68 -3.50 7.00 -7.63
C HIS A 68 -3.71 6.78 -6.13
N LEU A 69 -4.06 7.82 -5.38
CA LEU A 69 -4.45 7.71 -3.97
C LEU A 69 -5.67 6.80 -3.78
N ARG A 70 -6.68 6.90 -4.66
CA ARG A 70 -7.82 5.96 -4.69
C ARG A 70 -7.37 4.52 -4.91
N SER A 71 -6.55 4.30 -5.93
CA SER A 71 -6.01 2.96 -6.24
C SER A 71 -5.15 2.39 -5.11
N LEU A 72 -4.43 3.24 -4.37
CA LEU A 72 -3.66 2.86 -3.19
C LEU A 72 -4.58 2.38 -2.05
N VAL A 73 -5.67 3.09 -1.77
CA VAL A 73 -6.66 2.67 -0.75
C VAL A 73 -7.40 1.39 -1.19
N ASP A 74 -7.76 1.27 -2.48
CA ASP A 74 -8.38 0.05 -3.03
C ASP A 74 -7.48 -1.19 -2.78
N GLU A 75 -6.20 -1.11 -3.10
CA GLU A 75 -5.24 -2.21 -2.90
C GLU A 75 -4.94 -2.44 -1.40
N ALA A 76 -4.90 -1.39 -0.58
CA ALA A 76 -4.75 -1.52 0.87
C ALA A 76 -5.93 -2.29 1.49
N VAL A 77 -7.16 -1.99 1.07
CA VAL A 77 -8.37 -2.69 1.51
C VAL A 77 -8.36 -4.14 1.01
N LEU A 78 -7.90 -4.38 -0.22
CA LEU A 78 -7.72 -5.73 -0.77
C LEU A 78 -6.75 -6.59 0.06
N GLN A 79 -5.60 -6.02 0.46
CA GLN A 79 -4.54 -6.77 1.15
C GLN A 79 -4.70 -6.85 2.67
N TYR A 80 -5.25 -5.82 3.31
CA TYR A 80 -5.29 -5.70 4.77
C TYR A 80 -6.69 -5.79 5.37
N GLY A 81 -7.74 -5.72 4.55
CA GLY A 81 -9.14 -5.66 4.97
C GLY A 81 -9.59 -4.25 5.35
N LEU A 82 -10.86 -3.94 5.04
CA LEU A 82 -11.48 -2.62 5.23
C LEU A 82 -11.29 -2.08 6.64
N GLU A 83 -11.71 -2.83 7.67
CA GLU A 83 -11.65 -2.40 9.07
C GLU A 83 -10.22 -2.02 9.51
N ARG A 84 -9.22 -2.75 9.03
CA ARG A 84 -7.82 -2.52 9.41
C ARG A 84 -7.31 -1.22 8.82
N VAL A 85 -7.64 -0.93 7.56
CA VAL A 85 -7.30 0.34 6.89
C VAL A 85 -8.06 1.51 7.53
N ALA A 86 -9.37 1.36 7.76
CA ALA A 86 -10.21 2.35 8.43
C ALA A 86 -9.67 2.72 9.83
N ARG A 87 -9.39 1.70 10.65
CA ARG A 87 -8.82 1.87 12.00
C ARG A 87 -7.41 2.45 12.00
N TYR A 88 -6.60 2.13 11.00
CA TYR A 88 -5.25 2.67 10.85
C TYR A 88 -5.28 4.16 10.49
N LEU A 89 -6.08 4.53 9.47
CA LEU A 89 -6.23 5.93 9.04
C LEU A 89 -6.96 6.79 10.07
N ARG A 90 -7.89 6.21 10.86
CA ARG A 90 -8.87 6.89 11.73
C ARG A 90 -10.00 7.57 10.96
N VAL A 91 -10.53 6.83 9.99
CA VAL A 91 -11.64 7.24 9.10
C VAL A 91 -12.74 6.20 9.17
N GLU A 92 -14.00 6.63 9.19
CA GLU A 92 -15.17 5.76 9.08
C GLU A 92 -15.53 5.50 7.62
N GLY A 93 -16.02 4.31 7.30
CA GLY A 93 -16.46 3.95 5.96
C GLY A 93 -16.77 2.46 5.80
N ASP A 94 -17.66 2.17 4.87
CA ASP A 94 -18.13 0.84 4.45
C ASP A 94 -17.39 0.28 3.22
N SER A 95 -16.54 1.09 2.59
CA SER A 95 -15.90 0.79 1.31
C SER A 95 -14.62 1.61 1.13
N ALA A 96 -13.73 1.17 0.24
CA ALA A 96 -12.53 1.94 -0.10
C ALA A 96 -12.86 3.35 -0.63
N ALA A 97 -13.99 3.49 -1.34
CA ALA A 97 -14.49 4.76 -1.84
C ALA A 97 -14.96 5.69 -0.72
N SER A 98 -15.72 5.19 0.28
CA SER A 98 -16.13 6.02 1.43
C SER A 98 -14.95 6.41 2.31
N LEU A 99 -13.96 5.52 2.51
CA LEU A 99 -12.72 5.89 3.21
C LEU A 99 -11.97 7.03 2.52
N VAL A 100 -11.91 7.08 1.18
CA VAL A 100 -11.30 8.22 0.46
C VAL A 100 -12.17 9.47 0.55
N GLY A 101 -13.50 9.33 0.48
CA GLY A 101 -14.44 10.45 0.59
C GLY A 101 -14.42 11.13 1.96
N ASN A 102 -14.15 10.37 3.01
CA ASN A 102 -14.10 10.85 4.40
C ASN A 102 -12.70 11.31 4.87
N LEU A 103 -11.73 11.43 3.96
CA LEU A 103 -10.44 12.06 4.25
C LEU A 103 -10.60 13.56 4.47
N SER A 104 -10.42 14.01 5.72
CA SER A 104 -10.57 15.42 6.13
C SER A 104 -9.34 16.31 5.89
N GLY A 105 -8.31 15.78 5.22
CA GLY A 105 -6.98 16.40 5.13
C GLY A 105 -6.74 17.13 3.80
N GLY A 106 -5.56 17.74 3.69
CA GLY A 106 -5.12 18.47 2.51
C GLY A 106 -3.93 17.84 1.78
N HIS A 107 -3.45 18.53 0.75
CA HIS A 107 -2.20 18.15 0.09
C HIS A 107 -0.99 18.47 0.98
N GLU A 108 -0.18 17.46 1.29
CA GLU A 108 1.10 17.59 2.01
C GLU A 108 2.27 17.28 1.05
N SER A 109 3.31 18.11 1.03
CA SER A 109 4.52 17.82 0.27
C SER A 109 5.43 16.88 1.08
N ILE A 110 5.52 15.62 0.68
CA ILE A 110 6.36 14.61 1.37
C ILE A 110 7.30 13.95 0.35
N PRO A 111 8.64 13.96 0.54
CA PRO A 111 9.59 13.39 -0.42
C PRO A 111 9.28 11.94 -0.82
N ALA A 112 9.24 11.68 -2.14
CA ALA A 112 8.93 10.34 -2.67
C ALA A 112 10.01 9.30 -2.35
N ALA A 113 11.26 9.76 -2.16
CA ALA A 113 12.44 8.92 -2.06
C ALA A 113 12.34 7.82 -0.97
N VAL A 114 11.83 8.15 0.22
CA VAL A 114 11.75 7.17 1.34
C VAL A 114 10.86 5.99 0.99
N VAL A 115 9.67 6.25 0.44
CA VAL A 115 8.72 5.20 0.03
C VAL A 115 9.26 4.43 -1.17
N PHE A 116 9.92 5.12 -2.11
CA PHE A 116 10.51 4.47 -3.28
C PHE A 116 11.69 3.55 -2.90
N SER A 117 12.55 3.95 -1.96
CA SER A 117 13.63 3.08 -1.44
C SER A 117 13.08 1.83 -0.73
N ARG A 118 11.94 1.95 -0.01
CA ARG A 118 11.26 0.79 0.60
C ARG A 118 10.69 -0.14 -0.47
N PHE A 119 10.13 0.42 -1.55
CA PHE A 119 9.69 -0.36 -2.71
C PHE A 119 10.85 -1.09 -3.41
N LEU A 120 11.98 -0.43 -3.67
CA LEU A 120 13.16 -1.08 -4.25
C LEU A 120 13.67 -2.23 -3.37
N ARG A 121 13.68 -2.03 -2.05
CA ARG A 121 14.01 -3.11 -1.08
C ARG A 121 12.99 -4.26 -1.15
N HIS A 122 11.70 -3.97 -1.35
CA HIS A 122 10.68 -5.00 -1.53
C HIS A 122 10.90 -5.81 -2.82
N LEU A 123 11.26 -5.16 -3.93
CA LEU A 123 11.60 -5.85 -5.18
C LEU A 123 12.80 -6.79 -5.02
N ALA A 124 13.87 -6.35 -4.35
CA ALA A 124 15.05 -7.18 -4.10
C ALA A 124 14.73 -8.47 -3.31
N TYR A 125 13.70 -8.48 -2.46
CA TYR A 125 13.23 -9.71 -1.81
C TYR A 125 12.47 -10.66 -2.75
N LEU A 126 11.85 -10.15 -3.82
CA LEU A 126 11.15 -10.95 -4.83
C LEU A 126 12.11 -11.55 -5.88
N GLU A 127 13.33 -11.02 -5.98
CA GLU A 127 14.40 -11.55 -6.83
C GLU A 127 15.13 -12.75 -6.17
N LEU A 128 14.93 -12.98 -4.88
CA LEU A 128 15.46 -14.16 -4.20
C LEU A 128 14.74 -15.43 -4.68
N PRO A 129 15.47 -16.53 -4.97
CA PRO A 129 14.84 -17.79 -5.33
C PRO A 129 13.97 -18.28 -4.17
N GLY A 130 12.69 -18.54 -4.45
CA GLY A 130 11.78 -19.14 -3.48
C GLY A 130 12.28 -20.52 -3.06
N THR A 131 12.43 -20.74 -1.75
CA THR A 131 12.85 -22.03 -1.18
C THR A 131 11.68 -22.72 -0.48
N CYS A 132 11.63 -24.04 -0.62
CA CYS A 132 10.78 -24.93 0.19
C CYS A 132 11.56 -25.61 1.32
N GLU A 133 12.84 -25.25 1.52
CA GLU A 133 13.62 -25.73 2.65
C GLU A 133 12.96 -25.28 3.96
N PRO A 134 12.98 -26.14 5.00
CA PRO A 134 12.41 -25.78 6.29
C PRO A 134 13.18 -24.61 6.87
N VAL A 135 12.47 -23.51 7.14
CA VAL A 135 13.07 -22.35 7.79
C VAL A 135 13.58 -22.76 9.17
N ALA A 136 14.77 -22.29 9.52
CA ALA A 136 15.17 -22.16 10.91
C ALA A 136 14.20 -21.22 11.66
N GLU A 137 14.25 -21.18 12.98
CA GLU A 137 13.25 -20.56 13.86
C GLU A 137 11.82 -21.16 13.79
N MET A 138 11.31 -21.61 12.63
CA MET A 138 10.00 -22.28 12.52
C MET A 138 9.95 -23.58 13.33
N HIS A 139 11.08 -24.25 13.56
CA HIS A 139 11.18 -25.42 14.43
C HIS A 139 10.89 -25.12 15.92
N TRP A 140 10.89 -23.85 16.36
CA TRP A 140 10.46 -23.46 17.71
C TRP A 140 8.94 -23.29 17.83
N PHE A 141 8.21 -23.23 16.72
CA PHE A 141 6.76 -23.19 16.73
C PHE A 141 6.22 -24.62 16.69
N PRO A 142 5.46 -25.07 17.71
CA PRO A 142 4.86 -26.39 17.67
C PRO A 142 3.90 -26.46 16.48
N SER A 143 4.14 -27.40 15.57
CA SER A 143 3.19 -27.72 14.51
C SER A 143 1.88 -28.16 15.16
N LEU A 144 0.82 -27.35 14.98
CA LEU A 144 -0.53 -27.75 15.37
C LEU A 144 -0.85 -29.06 14.66
N GLY A 145 -0.97 -30.13 15.45
CA GLY A 145 -0.86 -31.49 14.96
C GLY A 145 -1.84 -31.81 13.84
N ALA A 146 -1.38 -32.61 12.88
CA ALA A 146 -2.27 -33.25 11.92
C ALA A 146 -3.24 -34.17 12.68
N VAL A 147 -4.46 -33.68 12.89
CA VAL A 147 -5.55 -34.51 13.41
C VAL A 147 -5.91 -35.49 12.30
N SER A 148 -5.78 -36.78 12.60
CA SER A 148 -6.10 -37.89 11.69
C SER A 148 -7.60 -38.13 11.58
#